data_AF-A0A2V2RCL7-F1
#
_entry.id   AF-A0A2V2RCL7-F1
#
_cell.length_a   1.000
_cell.length_b   1.000
_cell.length_c   1.000
_cell.angle_alpha   90.00
_cell.angle_beta   90.00
_cell.angle_gamma   90.00
#
_symmetry.space_group_name_H-M   'P 1'
#
loop_
_entity.id
_entity.type
_entity.pdbx_description
1 polymer ?
#
loop_
_entity_poly.entity_id
_entity_poly.type
_entity_poly.pdbx_seq_one_letter_code
_entity_poly.pdbx_strand_id
1 'polypeptide(L)'
;MINNNELSQWLSYNPNSGEFFWLKTSSSRACAGSRAGTTTKKGYISIKIRGTFFLAHRLAWFFVHGEFPENQIDHKNTIKTDNRISNLRLSTNKQNHCNRGAQKNSTSGIKGVYWFKPQKSWKAQIVVSGKSIHLGYFKTKEQAAEARKAAEAIHHKEFAHRGEATIAYSDPLPRSRVKLVKEAA
;
A
#
# COMPACT_ATOMS: atom_id res chain seq x y z
N MET A 1 2.10 27.16 -1.12
CA MET A 1 2.04 25.79 -0.58
C MET A 1 0.81 25.70 0.31
N ILE A 2 0.06 24.60 0.25
CA ILE A 2 -1.07 24.39 1.18
C ILE A 2 -0.47 24.05 2.55
N ASN A 3 -0.83 24.80 3.59
CA ASN A 3 -0.33 24.59 4.96
C ASN A 3 -1.29 23.66 5.76
N ASN A 4 -0.88 23.23 6.96
CA ASN A 4 -1.69 22.38 7.84
C ASN A 4 -3.07 22.91 8.12
N ASN A 5 -3.16 24.21 8.37
CA ASN A 5 -4.41 24.80 8.78
C ASN A 5 -5.44 24.79 7.64
N GLU A 6 -4.99 24.83 6.38
CA GLU A 6 -5.88 24.68 5.24
C GLU A 6 -6.38 23.25 5.05
N LEU A 7 -5.54 22.21 5.16
CA LEU A 7 -5.96 20.82 4.87
C LEU A 7 -7.07 20.33 5.81
N SER A 8 -6.94 20.61 7.10
CA SER A 8 -7.91 20.23 8.14
C SER A 8 -9.26 20.95 7.99
N GLN A 9 -9.34 22.05 7.23
CA GLN A 9 -10.61 22.71 6.91
C GLN A 9 -11.41 21.97 5.84
N TRP A 10 -10.75 21.21 4.96
CA TRP A 10 -11.38 20.52 3.84
C TRP A 10 -11.66 19.05 4.13
N LEU A 11 -10.84 18.40 4.95
CA LEU A 11 -10.88 16.96 5.17
C LEU A 11 -10.89 16.58 6.64
N SER A 12 -11.60 15.50 6.95
CA SER A 12 -11.47 14.73 8.18
C SER A 12 -10.84 13.37 7.87
N TYR A 13 -10.03 12.85 8.79
CA TYR A 13 -9.35 11.56 8.68
C TYR A 13 -9.64 10.71 9.91
N ASN A 14 -9.99 9.44 9.71
CA ASN A 14 -10.13 8.46 10.78
C ASN A 14 -8.90 7.52 10.80
N PRO A 15 -8.03 7.58 11.83
CA PRO A 15 -6.82 6.75 11.89
C PRO A 15 -7.07 5.24 11.93
N ASN A 16 -8.22 4.81 12.48
CA ASN A 16 -8.57 3.41 12.67
C ASN A 16 -9.15 2.76 11.42
N SER A 17 -9.90 3.51 10.60
CA SER A 17 -10.44 3.01 9.32
C SER A 17 -9.55 3.38 8.13
N GLY A 18 -8.71 4.42 8.26
CA GLY A 18 -7.88 4.92 7.17
C GLY A 18 -8.64 5.75 6.14
N GLU A 19 -9.90 6.09 6.43
CA GLU A 19 -10.78 6.79 5.50
C GLU A 19 -10.74 8.30 5.68
N PHE A 20 -10.91 9.01 4.57
CA PHE A 20 -11.04 10.45 4.54
C PHE A 20 -12.46 10.85 4.18
N PHE A 21 -12.96 11.94 4.76
CA PHE A 21 -14.28 12.49 4.47
C PHE A 21 -14.16 13.99 4.19
N TRP A 22 -14.95 14.51 3.25
CA TRP A 22 -14.99 15.94 2.97
C TRP A 22 -15.71 16.69 4.09
N LEU A 23 -15.08 17.70 4.69
CA LEU A 23 -15.73 18.65 5.59
C LEU A 23 -16.36 19.82 4.84
N LYS A 24 -15.67 20.27 3.80
CA LYS A 24 -16.13 21.31 2.87
C LYS A 24 -15.92 20.81 1.45
N THR A 25 -16.81 21.16 0.54
CA THR A 25 -16.63 20.90 -0.88
C THR A 25 -16.90 22.18 -1.66
N SER A 26 -16.05 22.45 -2.65
CA SER A 26 -16.29 23.50 -3.65
C SER A 26 -16.84 22.91 -4.96
N SER A 27 -17.18 21.62 -4.94
CA SER A 27 -17.59 20.87 -6.12
C SER A 27 -19.04 20.46 -5.99
N SER A 28 -19.82 20.65 -7.05
CA SER A 28 -21.18 20.10 -7.15
C SER A 28 -21.23 18.56 -7.15
N ARG A 29 -20.09 17.90 -7.40
CA ARG A 29 -20.00 16.43 -7.51
C ARG A 29 -19.69 15.72 -6.18
N ALA A 30 -19.32 16.46 -5.14
CA ALA A 30 -19.03 15.91 -3.82
C ALA A 30 -19.78 16.73 -2.76
N CYS A 31 -20.36 16.06 -1.77
CA CYS A 31 -21.03 16.73 -0.67
C CYS A 31 -20.15 16.67 0.58
N ALA A 32 -20.30 17.64 1.49
CA ALA A 32 -19.76 17.49 2.84
C ALA A 32 -20.29 16.18 3.46
N GLY A 33 -19.43 15.45 4.16
CA GLY A 33 -19.67 14.13 4.73
C GLY A 33 -19.41 12.96 3.78
N SER A 34 -19.25 13.16 2.46
CA SER A 34 -18.96 12.05 1.55
C SER A 34 -17.50 11.61 1.64
N ARG A 35 -17.23 10.31 1.43
CA ARG A 35 -15.86 9.78 1.41
C ARG A 35 -15.01 10.47 0.34
N ALA A 36 -13.79 10.87 0.71
CA ALA A 36 -12.87 11.58 -0.13
C ALA A 36 -11.89 10.65 -0.86
N GLY A 37 -11.57 11.03 -2.09
CA GLY A 37 -10.54 10.40 -2.91
C GLY A 37 -11.04 9.43 -3.96
N THR A 38 -10.15 9.11 -4.90
CA THR A 38 -10.37 8.18 -6.00
C THR A 38 -9.16 7.27 -6.17
N THR A 39 -9.40 6.04 -6.63
CA THR A 39 -8.32 5.09 -6.90
C THR A 39 -7.60 5.47 -8.19
N THR A 40 -6.28 5.61 -8.10
CA THR A 40 -5.39 5.86 -9.22
C THR A 40 -5.15 4.59 -10.04
N LYS A 41 -4.65 4.72 -11.28
CA LYS A 41 -4.21 3.57 -12.10
C LYS A 41 -3.14 2.70 -11.40
N LYS A 42 -2.39 3.26 -10.45
CA LYS A 42 -1.35 2.56 -9.67
C LYS A 42 -1.91 1.86 -8.42
N GLY A 43 -3.20 2.00 -8.12
CA GLY A 43 -3.89 1.38 -6.99
C GLY A 43 -3.91 2.20 -5.68
N TYR A 44 -3.30 3.39 -5.67
CA TYR A 44 -3.36 4.29 -4.50
C TYR A 44 -4.62 5.13 -4.51
N ILE A 45 -5.12 5.54 -3.33
CA ILE A 45 -6.15 6.58 -3.22
C ILE A 45 -5.47 7.96 -3.34
N SER A 46 -6.03 8.82 -4.21
CA SER A 46 -5.62 10.21 -4.38
C SER A 46 -6.77 11.17 -4.12
N ILE A 47 -6.49 12.30 -3.48
CA ILE A 47 -7.46 13.33 -3.13
C ILE A 47 -7.02 14.65 -3.77
N LYS A 48 -7.92 15.32 -4.48
CA LYS A 48 -7.65 16.61 -5.13
C LYS A 48 -8.18 17.75 -4.27
N ILE A 49 -7.32 18.65 -3.82
CA ILE A 49 -7.66 19.80 -2.97
C ILE A 49 -7.13 21.06 -3.66
N ARG A 50 -8.00 22.03 -3.95
CA ARG A 50 -7.66 23.31 -4.60
C ARG A 50 -6.73 23.18 -5.81
N GLY A 51 -6.99 22.20 -6.69
CA GLY A 51 -6.20 21.97 -7.90
C GLY A 51 -5.03 20.99 -7.74
N THR A 52 -4.56 20.73 -6.52
CA THR A 52 -3.40 19.87 -6.25
C THR A 52 -3.83 18.47 -5.83
N PHE A 53 -3.14 17.43 -6.32
CA PHE A 53 -3.39 16.04 -5.94
C PHE A 53 -2.46 15.59 -4.81
N PHE A 54 -3.03 14.95 -3.80
CA PHE A 54 -2.32 14.36 -2.67
C PHE A 54 -2.61 12.86 -2.59
N LEU A 55 -1.62 12.06 -2.20
CA LEU A 55 -1.81 10.64 -1.93
C LEU A 55 -2.38 10.46 -0.51
N ALA A 56 -3.42 9.65 -0.37
CA ALA A 56 -4.15 9.48 0.89
C ALA A 56 -3.25 8.98 2.02
N HIS A 57 -2.33 8.05 1.78
CA HIS A 57 -1.39 7.57 2.81
C HIS A 57 -0.43 8.67 3.30
N ARG A 58 -0.06 9.65 2.46
CA ARG A 58 0.78 10.78 2.89
C ARG A 58 -0.03 11.79 3.69
N LEU A 59 -1.30 12.01 3.29
CA LEU A 59 -2.23 12.79 4.11
C LEU A 59 -2.50 12.09 5.46
N ALA A 60 -2.59 10.77 5.50
CA ALA A 60 -2.87 10.04 6.74
C ALA A 60 -1.74 10.26 7.76
N TRP A 61 -0.49 10.14 7.30
CA TRP A 61 0.68 10.48 8.10
C TRP A 61 0.61 11.92 8.60
N PHE A 62 0.33 12.86 7.71
CA PHE A 62 0.23 14.28 8.02
C PHE A 62 -0.84 14.60 9.07
N PHE A 63 -2.03 14.01 8.98
CA PHE A 63 -3.13 14.28 9.93
C PHE A 63 -2.82 13.76 11.34
N VAL A 64 -1.94 12.78 11.48
CA VAL A 64 -1.56 12.22 12.78
C VAL A 64 -0.30 12.88 13.35
N HIS A 65 0.68 13.18 12.50
CA HIS A 65 2.00 13.67 12.91
C HIS A 65 2.19 15.18 12.74
N GLY A 66 1.31 15.86 12.00
CA GLY A 66 1.39 17.30 11.74
C GLY A 66 2.42 17.70 10.68
N GLU A 67 3.07 16.76 10.02
CA GLU A 67 4.05 17.05 8.98
C GLU A 67 3.98 16.03 7.85
N PHE A 68 4.42 16.42 6.65
CA PHE A 68 4.51 15.47 5.56
C PHE A 68 5.73 14.58 5.76
N PRO A 69 5.64 13.28 5.45
CA PRO A 69 6.77 12.38 5.63
C PRO A 69 7.91 12.77 4.68
N GLU A 70 9.12 12.91 5.21
CA GLU A 70 10.32 13.19 4.41
C GLU A 70 10.57 12.08 3.38
N ASN A 71 10.34 10.83 3.80
CA ASN A 71 10.58 9.62 3.02
C ASN A 71 9.29 9.05 2.41
N GLN A 72 9.37 7.82 1.90
CA GLN A 72 8.20 7.08 1.42
C GLN A 72 7.41 6.51 2.58
N ILE A 73 6.11 6.32 2.36
CA ILE A 73 5.24 5.57 3.25
C ILE A 73 4.97 4.21 2.62
N ASP A 74 5.30 3.15 3.35
CA ASP A 74 5.04 1.77 2.97
C ASP A 74 3.79 1.24 3.68
N HIS A 75 2.99 0.46 2.96
CA HIS A 75 1.82 -0.24 3.47
C HIS A 75 2.26 -1.62 3.95
N LYS A 76 2.24 -1.86 5.26
CA LYS A 76 2.73 -3.12 5.87
C LYS A 76 2.08 -4.35 5.23
N ASN A 77 0.79 -4.31 4.96
CA ASN A 77 0.03 -5.38 4.30
C ASN A 77 0.06 -5.35 2.76
N THR A 78 0.76 -4.40 2.14
CA THR A 78 0.82 -4.16 0.68
C THR A 78 -0.49 -3.73 0.00
N ILE A 79 -1.56 -3.53 0.77
CA ILE A 79 -2.86 -3.06 0.30
C ILE A 79 -2.84 -1.52 0.24
N LYS A 80 -2.65 -0.98 -0.96
CA LYS A 80 -2.47 0.46 -1.21
C LYS A 80 -3.68 1.34 -0.88
N THR A 81 -4.85 0.72 -0.73
CA THR A 81 -6.11 1.40 -0.36
C THR A 81 -6.33 1.43 1.15
N ASP A 82 -5.61 0.62 1.92
CA ASP A 82 -5.70 0.56 3.38
C ASP A 82 -4.79 1.60 4.02
N ASN A 83 -5.31 2.82 4.19
CA ASN A 83 -4.54 3.94 4.73
C ASN A 83 -4.72 4.11 6.26
N ARG A 84 -5.02 3.03 6.99
CA ARG A 84 -5.02 3.04 8.46
C ARG A 84 -3.63 3.38 8.98
N ILE A 85 -3.50 4.27 9.95
CA ILE A 85 -2.18 4.72 10.42
C ILE A 85 -1.35 3.54 10.94
N SER A 86 -1.99 2.56 11.58
CA SER A 86 -1.35 1.33 12.08
C SER A 86 -0.76 0.45 10.97
N ASN A 87 -1.30 0.54 9.74
CA ASN A 87 -0.82 -0.16 8.56
C ASN A 87 0.27 0.61 7.79
N LEU A 88 0.52 1.88 8.12
CA LEU A 88 1.53 2.70 7.46
C LEU A 88 2.85 2.69 8.26
N ARG A 89 3.97 2.90 7.56
CA ARG A 89 5.29 3.12 8.16
C ARG A 89 6.17 3.96 7.25
N LEU A 90 7.10 4.72 7.84
CA LEU A 90 8.19 5.34 7.09
C LEU A 90 9.09 4.25 6.51
N SER A 91 9.51 4.47 5.26
CA SER A 91 10.40 3.55 4.56
C SER A 91 11.29 4.31 3.58
N THR A 92 12.51 3.84 3.45
CA THR A 92 13.35 4.17 2.29
C THR A 92 12.84 3.42 1.06
N ASN A 93 13.23 3.89 -0.13
CA ASN A 93 12.92 3.19 -1.38
C ASN A 93 13.34 1.70 -1.33
N LYS A 94 14.53 1.41 -0.77
CA LYS A 94 15.05 0.05 -0.65
C LYS A 94 14.17 -0.84 0.24
N GLN A 95 13.74 -0.30 1.38
CA GLN A 95 12.86 -1.00 2.33
C GLN A 95 11.46 -1.26 1.74
N ASN A 96 10.85 -0.26 1.08
CA ASN A 96 9.59 -0.44 0.37
C ASN A 96 9.72 -1.50 -0.74
N HIS A 97 10.86 -1.52 -1.44
CA HIS A 97 11.14 -2.57 -2.43
C HIS A 97 11.25 -3.96 -1.82
N CYS A 98 11.71 -4.12 -0.57
CA CYS A 98 11.71 -5.41 0.12
C CYS A 98 10.29 -5.95 0.31
N ASN A 99 9.36 -5.08 0.76
CA ASN A 99 7.96 -5.43 1.02
C ASN A 99 7.12 -5.67 -0.25
N ARG A 100 7.63 -5.33 -1.44
CA ARG A 100 6.93 -5.59 -2.70
C ARG A 100 6.80 -7.09 -2.97
N GLY A 101 5.62 -7.55 -3.37
CA GLY A 101 5.37 -8.91 -3.84
C GLY A 101 6.01 -9.25 -5.20
N ALA A 102 5.67 -10.41 -5.74
CA ALA A 102 6.14 -10.88 -7.04
C ALA A 102 5.65 -10.00 -8.19
N GLN A 103 6.42 -9.94 -9.28
CA GLN A 103 5.98 -9.26 -10.50
C GLN A 103 4.88 -10.06 -11.20
N LYS A 104 4.03 -9.39 -11.97
CA LYS A 104 2.89 -10.03 -12.67
C LYS A 104 3.31 -11.12 -13.66
N ASN A 105 4.51 -11.00 -14.24
CA ASN A 105 5.09 -11.99 -15.16
C ASN A 105 5.93 -13.05 -14.44
N SER A 106 5.87 -13.12 -13.10
CA SER A 106 6.52 -14.18 -12.33
C SER A 106 5.82 -15.50 -12.61
N THR A 107 6.58 -16.50 -13.05
CA THR A 107 6.07 -17.86 -13.30
C THR A 107 5.75 -18.63 -12.03
N SER A 108 6.39 -18.27 -10.90
CA SER A 108 6.17 -18.92 -9.61
C SER A 108 5.09 -18.23 -8.77
N GLY A 109 4.80 -16.96 -9.07
CA GLY A 109 4.02 -16.08 -8.19
C GLY A 109 4.76 -15.64 -6.92
N ILE A 110 6.03 -16.04 -6.76
CA ILE A 110 6.82 -15.83 -5.54
C ILE A 110 8.10 -15.07 -5.90
N LYS A 111 8.35 -13.98 -5.17
CA LYS A 111 9.48 -13.09 -5.46
C LYS A 111 10.81 -13.78 -5.17
N GLY A 112 11.69 -13.78 -6.17
CA GLY A 112 13.02 -14.38 -6.04
C GLY A 112 13.02 -15.91 -6.14
N VAL A 113 11.88 -16.53 -6.50
CA VAL A 113 11.78 -17.96 -6.78
C VAL A 113 11.42 -18.16 -8.23
N TYR A 114 12.18 -18.96 -8.97
CA TYR A 114 11.90 -19.23 -10.39
C TYR A 114 12.50 -20.57 -10.83
N TRP A 115 11.92 -21.14 -11.89
CA TRP A 115 12.44 -22.37 -12.48
C TRP A 115 13.72 -22.11 -13.28
N PHE A 116 14.78 -22.85 -12.97
CA PHE A 116 16.08 -22.74 -13.63
C PHE A 116 16.28 -23.91 -14.59
N LYS A 117 16.08 -23.64 -15.89
CA LYS A 117 16.08 -24.67 -16.96
C LYS A 117 17.37 -25.50 -17.03
N PRO A 118 18.59 -24.92 -16.96
CA PRO A 118 19.82 -25.70 -17.13
C PRO A 118 20.00 -26.82 -16.09
N GLN A 119 19.57 -26.57 -14.85
CA GLN A 119 19.70 -27.53 -13.76
C GLN A 119 18.38 -28.27 -13.45
N LYS A 120 17.32 -27.98 -14.21
CA LYS A 120 15.95 -28.51 -14.01
C LYS A 120 15.50 -28.46 -12.55
N SER A 121 15.71 -27.32 -11.89
CA SER A 121 15.44 -27.13 -10.46
C SER A 121 14.84 -25.76 -10.18
N TRP A 122 14.16 -25.61 -9.04
CA TRP A 122 13.68 -24.33 -8.55
C TRP A 122 14.81 -23.57 -7.85
N LYS A 123 15.16 -22.39 -8.35
CA LYS A 123 16.18 -21.52 -7.75
C LYS A 123 15.52 -20.50 -6.84
N ALA A 124 16.04 -20.34 -5.63
CA ALA A 124 15.69 -19.25 -4.74
C ALA A 124 16.83 -18.22 -4.60
N GLN A 125 16.48 -16.94 -4.55
CA GLN A 125 17.42 -15.84 -4.30
C GLN A 125 16.75 -14.71 -3.52
N ILE A 126 17.55 -13.95 -2.77
CA ILE A 126 17.14 -12.73 -2.06
C ILE A 126 18.07 -11.58 -2.45
N VAL A 127 17.53 -10.37 -2.57
CA VAL A 127 18.36 -9.17 -2.71
C VAL A 127 18.45 -8.47 -1.36
N VAL A 128 19.66 -8.26 -0.87
CA VAL A 128 19.95 -7.56 0.39
C VAL A 128 20.98 -6.47 0.09
N SER A 129 20.66 -5.22 0.43
CA SER A 129 21.54 -4.07 0.20
C SER A 129 22.05 -3.93 -1.25
N GLY A 130 21.24 -4.34 -2.22
CA GLY A 130 21.57 -4.30 -3.65
C GLY A 130 22.36 -5.50 -4.19
N LYS A 131 22.76 -6.45 -3.33
CA LYS A 131 23.45 -7.68 -3.74
C LYS A 131 22.48 -8.85 -3.75
N SER A 132 22.51 -9.66 -4.81
CA SER A 132 21.73 -10.90 -4.92
C SER A 132 22.47 -12.02 -4.20
N ILE A 133 21.81 -12.65 -3.23
CA ILE A 133 22.29 -13.80 -2.48
C ILE A 133 21.52 -15.02 -2.98
N HIS A 134 22.27 -16.03 -3.41
CA HIS A 134 21.71 -17.32 -3.81
C HIS A 134 21.37 -18.14 -2.55
N LEU A 135 20.13 -18.63 -2.48
CA LEU A 135 19.64 -19.40 -1.33
C LEU A 135 19.68 -20.91 -1.57
N GLY A 136 19.96 -21.34 -2.81
CA GLY A 136 20.02 -22.73 -3.20
C GLY A 136 19.10 -23.10 -4.37
N TYR A 137 19.19 -24.37 -4.72
CA TYR A 137 18.37 -25.04 -5.72
C TYR A 137 17.53 -26.12 -5.04
N PHE A 138 16.27 -26.23 -5.43
CA PHE A 138 15.27 -27.07 -4.79
C PHE A 138 14.52 -27.89 -5.83
N LYS A 139 13.99 -29.04 -5.41
CA LYS A 139 13.21 -29.91 -6.30
C LYS A 139 11.81 -29.37 -6.51
N THR A 140 11.23 -28.73 -5.50
CA THR A 140 9.87 -28.19 -5.55
C THR A 140 9.85 -26.67 -5.36
N LYS A 141 8.79 -26.04 -5.84
CA LYS A 141 8.58 -24.60 -5.72
C LYS A 141 8.39 -24.20 -4.26
N GLU A 142 7.75 -25.06 -3.49
CA GLU A 142 7.39 -24.88 -2.09
C GLU A 142 8.64 -24.85 -1.21
N GLN A 143 9.59 -25.75 -1.45
CA GLN A 143 10.89 -25.75 -0.75
C GLN A 143 11.68 -24.46 -1.03
N ALA A 144 11.70 -24.02 -2.30
CA ALA A 144 12.32 -22.75 -2.66
C ALA A 144 11.64 -21.54 -2.00
N ALA A 145 10.31 -21.60 -1.84
CA ALA A 145 9.52 -20.57 -1.18
C ALA A 145 9.80 -20.50 0.33
N GLU A 146 9.93 -21.66 0.99
CA GLU A 146 10.27 -21.74 2.40
C GLU A 146 11.67 -21.18 2.68
N ALA A 147 12.66 -21.57 1.88
CA ALA A 147 14.01 -21.01 1.95
C ALA A 147 14.00 -19.48 1.73
N ARG A 148 13.18 -19.01 0.78
CA ARG A 148 12.98 -17.58 0.54
C ARG A 148 12.41 -16.87 1.76
N LYS A 149 11.36 -17.42 2.38
CA LYS A 149 10.68 -16.87 3.57
C LYS A 149 11.61 -16.82 4.78
N ALA A 150 12.39 -17.88 5.01
CA ALA A 150 13.41 -17.91 6.06
C ALA A 150 14.45 -16.79 5.87
N ALA A 151 14.92 -16.60 4.64
CA ALA A 151 15.85 -15.52 4.33
C ALA A 151 15.24 -14.11 4.49
N GLU A 152 13.95 -13.93 4.19
CA GLU A 152 13.25 -12.64 4.43
C GLU A 152 13.18 -12.30 5.93
N ALA A 153 12.87 -13.29 6.77
CA ALA A 153 12.82 -13.10 8.21
C ALA A 153 14.18 -12.65 8.79
N ILE A 154 15.28 -13.20 8.27
CA ILE A 154 16.64 -12.87 8.71
C ILE A 154 17.07 -11.49 8.18
N HIS A 155 16.94 -11.24 6.87
CA HIS A 155 17.56 -10.08 6.23
C HIS A 155 16.65 -8.87 6.10
N HIS A 156 15.35 -9.06 5.87
CA HIS A 156 14.39 -7.95 5.65
C HIS A 156 13.63 -7.57 6.92
N LYS A 157 13.62 -8.45 7.94
CA LYS A 157 13.06 -8.20 9.28
C LYS A 157 11.64 -7.61 9.22
N GLU A 158 11.47 -6.37 9.68
CA GLU A 158 10.17 -5.70 9.69
C GLU A 158 9.63 -5.42 8.28
N PHE A 159 10.50 -5.20 7.28
CA PHE A 159 10.13 -4.91 5.89
C PHE A 159 9.99 -6.17 5.02
N ALA A 160 10.06 -7.36 5.63
CA ALA A 160 9.77 -8.61 4.94
C ALA A 160 8.36 -8.59 4.36
N HIS A 161 8.20 -9.13 3.17
CA HIS A 161 6.90 -9.26 2.53
C HIS A 161 6.09 -10.35 3.25
N ARG A 162 5.10 -9.95 4.04
CA ARG A 162 4.27 -10.88 4.84
C ARG A 162 3.03 -11.39 4.10
N GLY A 163 3.06 -11.32 2.77
CA GLY A 163 1.89 -11.34 1.90
C GLY A 163 0.78 -12.32 2.31
N GLU A 164 -0.45 -11.81 2.36
CA GLU A 164 -1.58 -12.60 1.88
C GLU A 164 -1.67 -12.39 0.36
N ALA A 165 -2.06 -13.44 -0.36
CA ALA A 165 -2.43 -13.32 -1.77
C ALA A 165 -3.51 -12.25 -1.88
N THR A 166 -3.27 -11.22 -2.70
CA THR A 166 -4.30 -10.24 -2.98
C THR A 166 -5.50 -10.96 -3.58
N ILE A 167 -6.55 -11.16 -2.78
CA ILE A 167 -7.90 -11.27 -3.32
C ILE A 167 -8.04 -10.01 -4.17
N ALA A 168 -8.16 -10.21 -5.49
CA ALA A 168 -8.53 -9.14 -6.38
C ALA A 168 -9.83 -8.57 -5.81
N TYR A 169 -9.78 -7.38 -5.24
CA TYR A 169 -11.01 -6.69 -4.86
C TYR A 169 -11.70 -6.32 -6.17
N SER A 170 -12.63 -7.19 -6.56
CA SER A 170 -13.81 -6.89 -7.34
C SER A 170 -14.62 -5.86 -6.58
N ASP A 171 -14.29 -4.58 -6.77
CA ASP A 171 -15.27 -3.59 -7.21
C ASP A 171 -14.61 -2.21 -7.28
N PRO A 172 -14.72 -1.48 -8.40
CA PRO A 172 -14.41 -0.06 -8.39
C PRO A 172 -15.32 0.62 -7.37
N LEU A 173 -14.72 1.49 -6.55
CA LEU A 173 -15.42 2.26 -5.51
C LEU A 173 -16.78 2.76 -6.05
N PRO A 174 -17.91 2.38 -5.41
CA PRO A 174 -19.20 2.79 -5.90
C PRO A 174 -19.25 4.32 -5.93
N ARG A 175 -19.53 4.88 -7.12
CA ARG A 175 -19.78 6.31 -7.31
C ARG A 175 -21.18 6.71 -6.81
N SER A 176 -21.77 5.96 -5.89
CA SER A 176 -23.15 6.18 -5.46
C SER A 176 -23.22 7.06 -4.21
N ARG A 177 -24.11 8.04 -4.33
CA ARG A 177 -24.60 8.93 -3.27
C ARG A 177 -25.18 8.08 -2.15
N VAL A 178 -24.44 7.87 -1.07
CA VAL A 178 -25.06 7.39 0.18
C VAL A 178 -25.85 8.58 0.74
N LYS A 179 -27.15 8.62 0.45
CA LYS A 179 -28.07 9.46 1.20
C LYS A 179 -28.14 8.87 2.61
N LEU A 180 -27.64 9.62 3.58
CA LEU A 180 -27.93 9.37 4.99
C LEU A 180 -29.45 9.33 5.15
N VAL A 181 -29.99 8.17 5.51
CA VAL A 181 -31.35 8.05 6.02
C VAL A 181 -31.35 8.79 7.35
N LYS A 182 -32.04 9.91 7.42
CA LYS A 182 -32.39 10.54 8.69
C LYS A 182 -33.47 9.66 9.31
N GLU A 183 -33.13 8.92 10.36
CA GLU A 183 -34.13 8.39 11.26
C GLU A 183 -34.73 9.58 12.02
N ALA A 184 -36.03 9.77 11.83
CA ALA A 184 -36.85 10.68 12.60
C ALA A 184 -37.32 9.94 13.86
N ALA A 185 -37.10 10.57 15.02
CA ALA A 185 -37.88 10.36 16.23
C ALA A 185 -38.67 11.65 16.47
#